data_AF-H8FXD3-F1
#
_entry.id   AF-H8FXD3-F1
#
_cell.length_a   1.000
_cell.length_b   1.000
_cell.length_c   1.000
_cell.angle_alpha   90.00
_cell.angle_beta   90.00
_cell.angle_gamma   90.00
#
_symmetry.space_group_name_H-M   'P 1'
#
loop_
_entity.id
_entity.type
_entity.pdbx_description
1 polymer ?
#
loop_
_entity_poly.entity_id
_entity_poly.type
_entity_poly.pdbx_seq_one_letter_code
_entity_poly.pdbx_strand_id
1 'polypeptide(L)'
;MRSSEQVESRAIHILLSARAVAEDMEQFRHHLTVPDLPPAVTDLLTEELEDATSRLSNLISLAIAEINHSSDSKFRNHFDALLTEVRGRWVRLHLKKIAARLAYIDRQATDTLSSGIYRLGLARRLEAAYSEVRTTLVAMGALDTPGLESTVLNDVQDKITALAELENTTFRLLDLDRESGRQREQFIAG
;
A
#
# COMPACT_ATOMS: atom_id res chain seq x y z
N MET A 1 -13.94 -21.88 -5.04
CA MET A 1 -14.51 -20.90 -4.09
C MET A 1 -14.32 -21.47 -2.68
N ARG A 2 -13.84 -20.68 -1.72
CA ARG A 2 -13.74 -21.09 -0.30
C ARG A 2 -15.14 -21.07 0.33
N SER A 3 -15.39 -21.88 1.35
CA SER A 3 -16.65 -21.83 2.11
C SER A 3 -16.66 -20.64 3.07
N SER A 4 -17.85 -20.11 3.43
CA SER A 4 -18.00 -18.97 4.35
C SER A 4 -17.31 -19.22 5.70
N GLU A 5 -17.47 -20.42 6.26
CA GLU A 5 -16.85 -20.83 7.53
C GLU A 5 -15.31 -20.79 7.49
N GLN A 6 -14.69 -21.12 6.35
CA GLN A 6 -13.24 -21.04 6.18
C GLN A 6 -12.74 -19.59 6.15
N VAL A 7 -13.52 -18.70 5.53
CA VAL A 7 -13.23 -17.26 5.47
C VAL A 7 -13.35 -16.64 6.85
N GLU A 8 -14.42 -16.96 7.58
CA GLU A 8 -14.69 -16.46 8.93
C GLU A 8 -13.66 -16.94 9.95
N SER A 9 -13.33 -18.25 9.95
CA SER A 9 -12.28 -18.81 10.80
C SER A 9 -10.93 -18.14 10.54
N ARG A 10 -10.58 -17.91 9.26
CA ARG A 10 -9.35 -17.22 8.89
C ARG A 10 -9.35 -15.77 9.36
N ALA A 11 -10.45 -15.04 9.20
CA ALA A 11 -10.57 -13.66 9.70
C ALA A 11 -10.33 -13.59 11.22
N ILE A 12 -10.91 -14.52 11.99
CA ILE A 12 -10.71 -14.63 13.44
C ILE A 12 -9.23 -14.90 13.75
N HIS A 13 -8.59 -15.85 13.06
CA HIS A 13 -7.17 -16.13 13.26
C HIS A 13 -6.28 -14.91 12.99
N ILE A 14 -6.56 -14.16 11.92
CA ILE A 14 -5.82 -12.94 11.60
C ILE A 14 -6.01 -11.89 12.70
N LEU A 15 -7.23 -11.73 13.23
CA LEU A 15 -7.51 -10.81 14.33
C LEU A 15 -6.80 -11.22 15.63
N LEU A 16 -6.71 -12.52 15.93
CA LEU A 16 -5.94 -13.02 17.07
C LEU A 16 -4.44 -12.75 16.90
N SER A 17 -3.89 -12.92 15.70
CA SER A 17 -2.51 -12.54 15.40
C SER A 17 -2.30 -11.03 15.52
N ALA A 18 -3.25 -10.22 15.04
CA ALA A 18 -3.21 -8.76 15.17
C ALA A 18 -3.18 -8.34 16.65
N ARG A 19 -3.97 -9.00 17.49
CA ARG A 19 -3.94 -8.77 18.94
C ARG A 19 -2.57 -9.05 19.55
N ALA A 20 -1.94 -10.18 19.21
CA ALA A 20 -0.60 -10.51 19.72
C ALA A 20 0.44 -9.43 19.35
N VAL A 21 0.41 -8.96 18.09
CA VAL A 21 1.30 -7.87 17.66
C VAL A 21 1.00 -6.56 18.40
N ALA A 22 -0.26 -6.26 18.71
CA ALA A 22 -0.61 -5.08 19.51
C ALA A 22 -0.08 -5.18 20.95
N GLU A 23 -0.11 -6.37 21.56
CA GLU A 23 0.49 -6.63 22.87
C GLU A 23 2.02 -6.42 22.83
N ASP A 24 2.71 -6.90 21.78
CA ASP A 24 4.14 -6.65 21.56
C ASP A 24 4.44 -5.14 21.43
N MET A 25 3.62 -4.39 20.68
CA MET A 25 3.77 -2.94 20.53
C MET A 25 3.62 -2.20 21.85
N GLU A 26 2.67 -2.60 22.71
CA GLU A 26 2.52 -2.03 24.05
C GLU A 26 3.74 -2.30 24.91
N GLN A 27 4.32 -3.50 24.82
CA GLN A 27 5.56 -3.83 25.50
C GLN A 27 6.71 -2.94 25.02
N PHE A 28 6.94 -2.81 23.70
CA PHE A 28 8.02 -1.94 23.18
C PHE A 28 7.85 -0.49 23.61
N ARG A 29 6.62 0.04 23.55
CA ARG A 29 6.31 1.38 24.05
C ARG A 29 6.59 1.53 25.53
N HIS A 30 6.24 0.53 26.34
CA HIS A 30 6.52 0.55 27.78
C HIS A 30 8.03 0.58 28.04
N HIS A 31 8.80 -0.25 27.34
CA HIS A 31 10.27 -0.25 27.46
C HIS A 31 10.86 1.11 27.06
N LEU A 32 10.36 1.76 26.00
CA LEU A 32 10.79 3.10 25.59
C LEU A 32 10.49 4.20 26.63
N THR A 33 9.64 3.96 27.63
CA THR A 33 9.41 4.91 28.74
C THR A 33 10.43 4.79 29.87
N VAL A 34 11.32 3.79 29.83
CA VAL A 34 12.37 3.59 30.83
C VAL A 34 13.42 4.70 30.71
N PRO A 35 13.72 5.45 31.80
CA PRO A 35 14.76 6.47 31.78
C PRO A 35 16.15 5.88 31.49
N ASP A 36 17.02 6.69 30.88
CA ASP A 36 18.45 6.39 30.69
C ASP A 36 18.74 5.13 29.85
N LEU A 37 17.84 4.78 28.92
CA LEU A 37 18.11 3.75 27.92
C LEU A 37 19.34 4.11 27.07
N PRO A 38 20.26 3.16 26.82
CA PRO A 38 21.35 3.37 25.87
C PRO A 38 20.79 3.76 24.49
N PRO A 39 21.42 4.69 23.75
CA PRO A 39 20.93 5.13 22.44
C PRO A 39 20.69 3.97 21.46
N ALA A 40 21.61 3.02 21.39
CA ALA A 40 21.48 1.84 20.52
C ALA A 40 20.27 0.95 20.86
N VAL A 41 19.86 0.88 22.13
CA VAL A 41 18.68 0.12 22.56
C VAL A 41 17.40 0.89 22.23
N THR A 42 17.44 2.22 22.36
CA THR A 42 16.33 3.10 21.98
C THR A 42 16.06 3.03 20.47
N ASP A 43 17.12 3.07 19.66
CA ASP A 43 17.03 2.96 18.20
C ASP A 43 16.42 1.60 17.80
N LEU A 44 16.93 0.50 18.37
CA LEU A 44 16.41 -0.84 18.11
C LEU A 44 14.93 -0.98 18.51
N LEU A 45 14.54 -0.53 19.71
CA LEU A 45 13.14 -0.59 20.16
C LEU A 45 12.21 0.26 19.30
N THR A 46 12.73 1.37 18.76
CA THR A 46 11.97 2.23 17.83
C THR A 46 11.77 1.51 16.49
N GLU A 47 12.80 0.85 15.96
CA GLU A 47 12.71 0.05 14.73
C GLU A 47 11.73 -1.13 14.89
N GLU A 48 11.83 -1.87 16.00
CA GLU A 48 10.89 -2.97 16.32
C GLU A 48 9.44 -2.47 16.45
N LEU A 49 9.24 -1.30 17.06
CA LEU A 49 7.93 -0.67 17.15
C LEU A 49 7.39 -0.28 15.77
N GLU A 50 8.23 0.23 14.87
CA GLU A 50 7.84 0.58 13.49
C GLU A 50 7.51 -0.66 12.64
N ASP A 51 8.25 -1.75 12.81
CA ASP A 51 7.97 -3.00 12.13
C ASP A 51 6.71 -3.68 12.66
N ALA A 52 6.54 -3.77 13.98
CA ALA A 52 5.33 -4.29 14.61
C ALA A 52 4.09 -3.47 14.21
N THR A 53 4.23 -2.15 14.12
CA THR A 53 3.22 -1.24 13.58
C THR A 53 2.81 -1.62 12.15
N SER A 54 3.80 -1.90 11.29
CA SER A 54 3.58 -2.25 9.88
C SER A 54 2.94 -3.64 9.76
N ARG A 55 3.36 -4.60 10.58
CA ARG A 55 2.75 -5.94 10.68
C ARG A 55 1.29 -5.85 11.15
N LEU A 56 1.01 -5.07 12.20
CA LEU A 56 -0.35 -4.87 12.71
C LEU A 56 -1.27 -4.27 11.63
N SER A 57 -0.78 -3.27 10.90
CA SER A 57 -1.50 -2.68 9.76
C SER A 57 -1.93 -3.69 8.71
N ASN A 58 -0.99 -4.54 8.30
CA ASN A 58 -1.22 -5.55 7.28
C ASN A 58 -2.24 -6.59 7.76
N LEU A 59 -2.13 -7.03 9.03
CA LEU A 59 -3.06 -7.99 9.62
C LEU A 59 -4.48 -7.40 9.73
N ILE A 60 -4.63 -6.15 10.18
CA ILE A 60 -5.94 -5.49 10.25
C ILE A 60 -6.55 -5.34 8.85
N SER A 61 -5.76 -4.92 7.86
CA SER A 61 -6.23 -4.79 6.47
C SER A 61 -6.66 -6.14 5.90
N LEU A 62 -5.90 -7.20 6.15
CA LEU A 62 -6.22 -8.55 5.72
C LEU A 62 -7.46 -9.11 6.43
N ALA A 63 -7.62 -8.86 7.73
CA ALA A 63 -8.79 -9.25 8.48
C ALA A 63 -10.05 -8.58 7.92
N ILE A 64 -10.01 -7.27 7.65
CA ILE A 64 -11.12 -6.53 7.04
C ILE A 64 -11.47 -7.13 5.67
N ALA A 65 -10.48 -7.43 4.84
CA ALA A 65 -10.72 -8.04 3.53
C ALA A 65 -11.40 -9.41 3.63
N GLU A 66 -10.94 -10.29 4.53
CA GLU A 66 -11.58 -11.61 4.75
C GLU A 66 -12.99 -11.46 5.34
N ILE A 67 -13.22 -10.53 6.28
CA ILE A 67 -14.57 -10.25 6.80
C ILE A 67 -15.50 -9.83 5.66
N ASN A 68 -15.07 -8.93 4.78
CA ASN A 68 -15.86 -8.48 3.64
C ASN A 68 -16.15 -9.60 2.62
N HIS A 69 -15.31 -10.64 2.57
CA HIS A 69 -15.55 -11.82 1.75
C HIS A 69 -16.49 -12.86 2.38
N SER A 70 -16.79 -12.77 3.68
CA SER A 70 -17.80 -13.65 4.30
C SER A 70 -19.15 -13.41 3.65
N SER A 71 -19.91 -14.49 3.42
CA SER A 71 -21.29 -14.39 2.93
C SER A 71 -22.29 -14.05 4.03
N ASP A 72 -21.96 -14.25 5.31
CA ASP A 72 -22.84 -13.97 6.44
C ASP A 72 -22.86 -12.48 6.81
N SER A 73 -24.02 -11.86 6.58
CA SER A 73 -24.28 -10.46 6.95
C SER A 73 -24.19 -10.19 8.46
N LYS A 74 -24.51 -11.17 9.33
CA LYS A 74 -24.43 -10.98 10.79
C LYS A 74 -22.97 -10.93 11.24
N PHE A 75 -22.14 -11.82 10.73
CA PHE A 75 -20.69 -11.80 10.95
C PHE A 75 -20.07 -10.48 10.49
N ARG A 76 -20.35 -10.04 9.25
CA ARG A 76 -19.86 -8.76 8.73
C ARG A 76 -20.25 -7.59 9.63
N ASN A 77 -21.54 -7.47 9.96
CA ASN A 77 -22.05 -6.35 10.77
C ASN A 77 -21.47 -6.34 12.20
N HIS A 78 -21.27 -7.52 12.81
CA HIS A 78 -20.68 -7.64 14.13
C HIS A 78 -19.25 -7.08 14.16
N PHE A 79 -18.42 -7.47 13.18
CA PHE A 79 -17.05 -7.01 13.12
C PHE A 79 -16.90 -5.59 12.59
N ASP A 80 -17.79 -5.10 11.73
CA ASP A 80 -17.75 -3.71 11.26
C ASP A 80 -17.89 -2.71 12.42
N ALA A 81 -18.78 -2.99 13.38
CA ALA A 81 -18.95 -2.16 14.57
C ALA A 81 -17.68 -2.14 15.43
N LEU A 82 -17.07 -3.30 15.68
CA LEU A 82 -15.84 -3.44 16.47
C LEU A 82 -14.63 -2.79 15.78
N LEU A 83 -14.55 -2.93 14.45
CA LEU A 83 -13.44 -2.41 13.67
C LEU A 83 -13.55 -0.91 13.42
N THR A 84 -14.73 -0.30 13.49
CA THR A 84 -14.89 1.15 13.31
C THR A 84 -14.04 1.95 14.30
N GLU A 85 -13.99 1.55 15.57
CA GLU A 85 -13.19 2.24 16.58
C GLU A 85 -11.69 2.03 16.36
N VAL A 86 -11.29 0.80 16.06
CA VAL A 86 -9.89 0.44 15.74
C VAL A 86 -9.44 1.18 14.50
N ARG A 87 -10.30 1.26 13.47
CA ARG A 87 -10.04 1.98 12.22
C ARG A 87 -9.78 3.45 12.52
N GLY A 88 -10.65 4.12 13.27
CA GLY A 88 -10.50 5.54 13.59
C GLY A 88 -9.24 5.88 14.41
N ARG A 89 -8.78 4.99 15.30
CA ARG A 89 -7.52 5.18 16.05
C ARG A 89 -6.30 4.92 15.17
N TRP A 90 -6.34 3.87 14.36
CA TRP A 90 -5.26 3.49 13.48
C TRP A 90 -5.04 4.49 12.35
N VAL A 91 -6.13 4.97 11.71
CA VAL A 91 -6.07 6.05 10.71
C VAL A 91 -5.34 7.25 11.30
N ARG A 92 -5.70 7.72 12.50
CA ARG A 92 -5.04 8.86 13.14
C ARG A 92 -3.54 8.64 13.39
N LEU A 93 -3.12 7.42 13.73
CA LEU A 93 -1.71 7.09 13.97
C LEU A 93 -0.90 7.00 12.67
N HIS A 94 -1.49 6.47 11.59
CA HIS A 94 -0.76 6.18 10.35
C HIS A 94 -1.06 7.13 9.20
N LEU A 95 -1.97 8.09 9.38
CA LEU A 95 -2.35 9.05 8.35
C LEU A 95 -1.13 9.77 7.78
N LYS A 96 -0.23 10.23 8.67
CA LYS A 96 0.99 10.93 8.25
C LYS A 96 1.88 10.06 7.37
N LYS A 97 2.01 8.77 7.69
CA LYS A 97 2.83 7.82 6.92
C LYS A 97 2.18 7.51 5.56
N ILE A 98 0.85 7.34 5.54
CA ILE A 98 0.09 7.10 4.31
C ILE A 98 0.15 8.34 3.39
N ALA A 99 -0.07 9.53 3.94
CA ALA A 99 0.03 10.79 3.22
C ALA A 99 1.44 11.02 2.68
N ALA A 100 2.49 10.76 3.48
CA ALA A 100 3.87 10.85 3.01
C ALA A 100 4.17 9.87 1.86
N ARG A 101 3.64 8.65 1.92
CA ARG A 101 3.80 7.65 0.86
C ARG A 101 3.06 8.05 -0.41
N LEU A 102 1.83 8.55 -0.30
CA LEU A 102 1.09 9.08 -1.45
C LEU A 102 1.82 10.27 -2.08
N ALA A 103 2.30 11.22 -1.27
CA ALA A 103 3.05 12.38 -1.75
C ALA A 103 4.38 11.97 -2.44
N TYR A 104 5.03 10.91 -1.96
CA TYR A 104 6.21 10.36 -2.62
C TYR A 104 5.89 9.76 -3.99
N ILE A 105 4.81 8.96 -4.08
CA ILE A 105 4.33 8.41 -5.35
C ILE A 105 3.99 9.54 -6.33
N ASP A 106 3.26 10.55 -5.86
CA ASP A 106 2.86 11.70 -6.65
C ASP A 106 4.07 12.49 -7.19
N ARG A 107 5.07 12.73 -6.32
CA ARG A 107 6.31 13.39 -6.71
C ARG A 107 7.05 12.58 -7.77
N GLN A 108 7.23 11.27 -7.59
CA GLN A 108 7.90 10.44 -8.58
C GLN A 108 7.17 10.44 -9.93
N ALA A 109 5.84 10.39 -9.89
CA ALA A 109 5.04 10.44 -11.11
C ALA A 109 5.22 11.79 -11.83
N THR A 110 5.11 12.88 -11.08
CA THR A 110 5.24 14.26 -11.59
C THR A 110 6.64 14.53 -12.14
N ASP A 111 7.70 14.16 -11.42
CA ASP A 111 9.09 14.35 -11.84
C ASP A 111 9.40 13.59 -13.14
N THR A 112 8.86 12.38 -13.29
CA THR A 112 9.04 11.57 -14.50
C THR A 112 8.31 12.18 -15.70
N LEU A 113 7.05 12.59 -15.51
CA LEU A 113 6.28 13.28 -16.55
C LEU A 113 6.95 14.60 -16.99
N SER A 114 7.56 15.31 -16.06
CA SER A 114 8.19 16.62 -16.32
C SER A 114 9.58 16.51 -16.96
N SER A 115 10.35 15.47 -16.61
CA SER A 115 11.73 15.31 -17.08
C SER A 115 11.84 14.75 -18.49
N GLY A 116 10.79 14.07 -18.99
CA GLY A 116 10.83 13.37 -20.27
C GLY A 116 11.75 12.13 -20.30
N ILE A 117 12.30 11.73 -19.16
CA ILE A 117 13.12 10.52 -19.01
C ILE A 117 12.25 9.39 -18.47
N TYR A 118 11.77 8.54 -19.37
CA TYR A 118 10.87 7.43 -19.01
C TYR A 118 11.66 6.17 -18.64
N ARG A 119 11.60 5.78 -17.37
CA ARG A 119 12.22 4.53 -16.88
C ARG A 119 11.25 3.38 -17.08
N LEU A 120 11.64 2.39 -17.88
CA LEU A 120 10.84 1.18 -18.10
C LEU A 120 10.42 0.51 -16.77
N GLY A 121 9.12 0.28 -16.63
CA GLY A 121 8.54 -0.43 -15.48
C GLY A 121 8.32 0.45 -14.24
N LEU A 122 8.58 1.76 -14.32
CA LEU A 122 8.30 2.67 -13.21
C LEU A 122 6.79 2.80 -12.99
N ALA A 123 6.01 2.97 -14.06
CA ALA A 123 4.56 3.07 -13.99
C ALA A 123 3.93 1.89 -13.24
N ARG A 124 4.33 0.66 -13.58
CA ARG A 124 3.86 -0.57 -12.90
C ARG A 124 4.24 -0.61 -11.41
N ARG A 125 5.44 -0.14 -11.06
CA ARG A 125 5.87 -0.06 -9.65
C ARG A 125 5.05 0.97 -8.87
N LEU A 126 4.80 2.14 -9.46
CA LEU A 126 3.98 3.18 -8.85
C LEU A 126 2.53 2.73 -8.71
N GLU A 127 1.97 2.05 -9.71
CA GLU A 127 0.63 1.46 -9.67
C GLU A 127 0.47 0.46 -8.52
N ALA A 128 1.44 -0.45 -8.34
CA ALA A 128 1.41 -1.40 -7.23
C ALA A 128 1.46 -0.68 -5.87
N ALA A 129 2.34 0.30 -5.71
CA ALA A 129 2.46 1.08 -4.48
C ALA A 129 1.20 1.93 -4.19
N TYR A 130 0.61 2.53 -5.23
CA TYR A 130 -0.64 3.28 -5.14
C TYR A 130 -1.82 2.37 -4.77
N SER A 131 -1.92 1.19 -5.39
CA SER A 131 -2.96 0.20 -5.10
C SER A 131 -2.93 -0.25 -3.64
N GLU A 132 -1.74 -0.45 -3.07
CA GLU A 132 -1.56 -0.75 -1.64
C GLU A 132 -2.09 0.39 -0.75
N VAL A 133 -1.74 1.65 -1.07
CA VAL A 133 -2.22 2.84 -0.35
C VAL A 133 -3.74 2.95 -0.43
N ARG A 134 -4.31 2.85 -1.64
CA ARG A 134 -5.76 2.96 -1.86
C ARG A 134 -6.53 1.84 -1.17
N THR A 135 -6.05 0.61 -1.26
CA THR A 135 -6.66 -0.55 -0.58
C THR A 135 -6.68 -0.33 0.93
N THR A 136 -5.58 0.19 1.48
CA THR A 136 -5.51 0.56 2.90
C THR A 136 -6.54 1.64 3.22
N LEU A 137 -6.61 2.74 2.47
CA LEU A 137 -7.58 3.82 2.74
C LEU A 137 -9.04 3.36 2.66
N VAL A 138 -9.37 2.50 1.67
CA VAL A 138 -10.70 1.90 1.52
C VAL A 138 -11.03 1.01 2.71
N ALA A 139 -10.14 0.08 3.08
CA ALA A 139 -10.34 -0.82 4.21
C ALA A 139 -10.54 -0.04 5.52
N MET A 140 -9.90 1.12 5.62
CA MET A 140 -9.94 1.97 6.80
C MET A 140 -11.08 3.00 6.79
N GLY A 141 -11.85 3.11 5.71
CA GLY A 141 -12.92 4.11 5.57
C GLY A 141 -12.39 5.55 5.61
N ALA A 142 -11.17 5.78 5.12
CA ALA A 142 -10.44 7.04 5.28
C ALA A 142 -10.43 7.91 4.01
N LEU A 143 -11.25 7.60 3.01
CA LEU A 143 -11.29 8.29 1.71
C LEU A 143 -11.82 9.73 1.75
N ASP A 144 -12.39 10.16 2.87
CA ASP A 144 -12.85 11.53 3.09
C ASP A 144 -11.85 12.35 3.94
N THR A 145 -10.66 11.79 4.22
CA THR A 145 -9.68 12.47 5.07
C THR A 145 -8.96 13.57 4.30
N PRO A 146 -8.80 14.78 4.86
CA PRO A 146 -8.09 15.87 4.19
C PRO A 146 -6.69 15.50 3.70
N GLY A 147 -6.38 15.78 2.44
CA GLY A 147 -5.13 15.41 1.76
C GLY A 147 -5.06 13.95 1.27
N LEU A 148 -6.10 13.16 1.49
CA LEU A 148 -6.26 11.77 1.07
C LEU A 148 -7.63 11.53 0.43
N GLU A 149 -8.28 12.61 0.00
CA GLU A 149 -9.61 12.58 -0.58
C GLU A 149 -9.58 11.85 -1.93
N SER A 150 -10.75 11.36 -2.34
CA SER A 150 -10.91 10.69 -3.64
C SER A 150 -10.39 11.52 -4.82
N THR A 151 -10.48 12.85 -4.77
CA THR A 151 -9.93 13.74 -5.80
C THR A 151 -8.41 13.66 -5.88
N VAL A 152 -7.71 13.76 -4.74
CA VAL A 152 -6.24 13.65 -4.67
C VAL A 152 -5.78 12.27 -5.14
N LEU A 153 -6.49 11.21 -4.73
CA LEU A 153 -6.18 9.85 -5.15
C LEU A 153 -6.35 9.66 -6.67
N ASN A 154 -7.43 10.20 -7.24
CA ASN A 154 -7.67 10.14 -8.68
C ASN A 154 -6.60 10.91 -9.46
N ASP A 155 -6.20 12.10 -8.99
CA ASP A 155 -5.14 12.88 -9.64
C ASP A 155 -3.81 12.11 -9.69
N VAL A 156 -3.45 11.40 -8.61
CA VAL A 156 -2.24 10.54 -8.59
C VAL A 156 -2.40 9.34 -9.54
N GLN A 157 -3.57 8.70 -9.55
CA GLN A 157 -3.85 7.59 -10.46
C GLN A 157 -3.76 8.02 -11.93
N ASP A 158 -4.28 9.19 -12.28
CA ASP A 158 -4.26 9.72 -13.65
C ASP A 158 -2.82 9.98 -14.12
N LYS A 159 -1.95 10.50 -13.24
CA LYS A 159 -0.51 10.65 -13.53
C LYS A 159 0.17 9.29 -13.77
N ILE A 160 -0.14 8.28 -12.96
CA ILE A 160 0.40 6.92 -13.14
C ILE A 160 -0.07 6.32 -14.46
N THR A 161 -1.35 6.49 -14.81
CA THR A 161 -1.91 6.04 -16.09
C THR A 161 -1.22 6.72 -17.27
N ALA A 162 -1.05 8.05 -17.22
CA ALA A 162 -0.34 8.80 -18.26
C ALA A 162 1.11 8.30 -18.44
N LEU A 163 1.80 7.99 -17.34
CA LEU A 163 3.13 7.37 -17.41
C LEU A 163 3.11 5.99 -18.07
N ALA A 164 2.12 5.15 -17.75
CA ALA A 164 1.99 3.84 -18.36
C ALA A 164 1.77 3.93 -19.88
N GLU A 165 0.98 4.92 -20.34
CA GLU A 165 0.77 5.17 -21.77
C GLU A 165 2.04 5.64 -22.48
N LEU A 166 2.83 6.51 -21.85
CA LEU A 166 4.11 6.99 -22.37
C LEU A 166 5.16 5.88 -22.42
N GLU A 167 5.25 5.05 -21.38
CA GLU A 167 6.13 3.87 -21.36
C GLU A 167 5.76 2.89 -22.48
N ASN A 168 4.48 2.59 -22.67
CA ASN A 168 3.99 1.72 -23.75
C ASN A 168 4.29 2.29 -25.14
N THR A 169 4.12 3.61 -25.32
CA THR A 169 4.42 4.28 -26.60
C THR A 169 5.92 4.23 -26.90
N THR A 170 6.75 4.50 -25.89
CA THR A 170 8.22 4.40 -26.01
C THR A 170 8.65 2.98 -26.35
N PHE A 171 8.05 1.98 -25.71
CA PHE A 171 8.31 0.57 -25.99
C PHE A 171 7.97 0.20 -27.45
N ARG A 172 6.79 0.62 -27.94
CA ARG A 172 6.41 0.40 -29.35
C ARG A 172 7.39 1.06 -30.33
N LEU A 173 7.89 2.26 -30.03
CA LEU A 173 8.88 2.94 -30.87
C LEU A 173 10.22 2.18 -30.90
N LEU A 174 10.68 1.67 -29.75
CA LEU A 174 11.90 0.86 -29.66
C LEU A 174 11.77 -0.46 -30.44
N ASP A 175 10.60 -1.10 -30.40
CA ASP A 175 10.35 -2.33 -31.15
C ASP A 175 10.32 -2.07 -32.68
N LEU A 176 9.66 -0.99 -33.13
CA LEU A 176 9.63 -0.59 -34.54
C LEU A 176 11.02 -0.25 -35.09
N ASP A 177 11.86 0.44 -34.31
CA ASP A 177 13.24 0.76 -34.70
C ASP A 177 14.10 -0.50 -34.80
N ARG A 178 13.90 -1.46 -33.89
CA ARG A 178 14.58 -2.77 -33.92
C ARG A 178 14.18 -3.60 -35.14
N GLU A 179 12.91 -3.62 -35.52
CA GLU A 179 12.43 -4.30 -36.73
C GLU A 179 12.99 -3.64 -38.01
N SER A 180 12.99 -2.30 -38.05
CA SER A 180 13.53 -1.53 -39.17
C SER A 180 15.05 -1.71 -39.33
N GLY A 181 15.80 -1.74 -38.22
CA GLY A 181 17.23 -2.02 -38.21
C GLY A 181 17.58 -3.41 -38.73
N ARG A 182 16.82 -4.43 -38.32
CA ARG A 182 17.01 -5.82 -38.82
C ARG A 182 16.73 -5.96 -40.32
N GLN A 183 15.73 -5.25 -40.84
CA GLN A 183 15.48 -5.26 -42.29
C GLN A 183 16.65 -4.63 -43.06
N ARG A 184 17.20 -3.50 -42.59
CA ARG A 184 18.36 -2.85 -43.23
C ARG A 184 19.61 -3.74 -43.26
N GLU A 185 19.87 -4.50 -42.20
CA GLU A 185 20.99 -5.46 -42.17
C GLU A 185 20.81 -6.59 -43.19
N GLN A 186 19.58 -7.07 -43.43
CA GLN A 186 19.30 -8.07 -44.46
C GLN A 186 19.48 -7.55 -45.89
N PHE A 187 19.19 -6.27 -46.14
CA PHE A 187 19.42 -5.64 -47.45
C PHE A 187 20.90 -5.38 -47.77
N ILE A 188 21.77 -5.27 -46.77
CA ILE A 188 23.21 -5.05 -46.99
C ILE A 188 23.95 -6.39 -47.17
N ALA A 189 23.37 -7.49 -46.67
CA ALA A 189 23.98 -8.83 -46.67
C ALA A 189 23.50 -9.76 -47.82
N GLY A 190 22.65 -9.30 -48.73
CA GLY A 190 22.14 -10.05 -49.89
C GLY A 190 22.56 -9.44 -51.22
#